data_AF-A0A7S1CM68-F1
#
_entry.id   AF-A0A7S1CM68-F1
#
_cell.length_a   1.000
_cell.length_b   1.000
_cell.length_c   1.000
_cell.angle_alpha   90.00
_cell.angle_beta   90.00
_cell.angle_gamma   90.00
#
_symmetry.space_group_name_H-M   'P 1'
#
loop_
_entity.id
_entity.type
_entity.pdbx_description
1 polymer ?
#
loop_
_entity_poly.entity_id
_entity_poly.type
_entity_poly.pdbx_seq_one_letter_code
_entity_poly.pdbx_strand_id
1 'polypeptide(L)'
;MEPVEDSKIWDNIAGDDATAWCLLGVDGDEMVVKHSGAGGLDEMKKHLKPDSMLFGGFRVDGVDKRGGVTSRRCKLVAFSFAGESVKPMVRAQGRQHMSQVLKYFHGHHLKLDITDPDDLTEDAVVGSLRSAGGAHQPQFFEFGSAGRLGGDVAAAASEAAAKAEADGGAGGD
;
A
#
# COMPACT_ATOMS: atom_id res chain seq x y z
N MET A 1 -18.90 15.52 -13.62
CA MET A 1 -18.20 15.27 -12.34
C MET A 1 -17.24 14.15 -12.67
N GLU A 2 -15.97 14.49 -12.85
CA GLU A 2 -14.96 13.54 -13.36
C GLU A 2 -14.61 12.53 -12.24
N PRO A 3 -14.49 11.24 -12.55
CA PRO A 3 -14.06 10.25 -11.57
C PRO A 3 -12.64 10.59 -11.11
N VAL A 4 -12.41 10.52 -9.79
CA VAL A 4 -11.09 10.82 -9.22
C VAL A 4 -10.11 9.72 -9.66
N GLU A 5 -9.31 10.06 -10.66
CA GLU A 5 -7.91 9.70 -10.92
C GLU A 5 -7.31 8.51 -10.13
N ASP A 6 -7.69 7.26 -10.46
CA ASP A 6 -6.97 6.03 -10.05
C ASP A 6 -5.46 6.09 -10.40
N SER A 7 -5.08 6.91 -11.38
CA SER A 7 -3.71 7.07 -11.85
C SER A 7 -2.79 7.79 -10.87
N LYS A 8 -3.31 8.57 -9.92
CA LYS A 8 -2.48 9.42 -9.03
C LYS A 8 -2.34 8.93 -7.60
N ILE A 9 -3.11 7.93 -7.18
CA ILE A 9 -3.07 7.53 -5.75
C ILE A 9 -1.70 6.99 -5.33
N TRP A 10 -0.98 6.32 -6.23
CA TRP A 10 0.39 5.91 -5.95
C TRP A 10 1.35 7.10 -5.83
N ASP A 11 1.22 8.11 -6.70
CA ASP A 11 2.02 9.33 -6.62
C ASP A 11 1.74 10.09 -5.31
N ASN A 12 0.50 10.08 -4.83
CA ASN A 12 0.13 10.66 -3.54
C ASN A 12 0.82 9.91 -2.38
N ILE A 13 0.78 8.57 -2.39
CA ILE A 13 1.45 7.72 -1.40
C ILE A 13 2.98 7.92 -1.44
N ALA A 14 3.56 8.07 -2.64
CA ALA A 14 4.98 8.35 -2.83
C ALA A 14 5.39 9.73 -2.32
N GLY A 15 4.51 10.71 -2.53
CA GLY A 15 4.56 12.05 -1.98
C GLY A 15 4.18 12.10 -0.50
N ASP A 16 4.02 13.32 0.02
CA ASP A 16 3.69 13.57 1.43
C ASP A 16 2.19 13.71 1.70
N ASP A 17 1.39 12.93 0.98
CA ASP A 17 -0.06 12.91 1.15
C ASP A 17 -0.47 12.09 2.40
N ALA A 18 -1.72 12.27 2.80
CA ALA A 18 -2.30 11.57 3.92
C ALA A 18 -2.67 10.11 3.60
N THR A 19 -2.84 9.78 2.32
CA THR A 19 -2.96 8.40 1.86
C THR A 19 -1.63 7.68 2.03
N ALA A 20 -1.62 6.59 2.80
CA ALA A 20 -0.41 5.84 3.13
C ALA A 20 -0.30 4.50 2.40
N TRP A 21 -1.43 3.94 1.95
CA TRP A 21 -1.48 2.66 1.26
C TRP A 21 -2.64 2.61 0.26
N CYS A 22 -2.51 1.73 -0.75
CA CYS A 22 -3.59 1.35 -1.65
C CYS A 22 -3.51 -0.15 -2.00
N LEU A 23 -4.65 -0.72 -2.38
CA LEU A 23 -4.84 -2.08 -2.87
C LEU A 23 -5.57 -2.03 -4.21
N LEU A 24 -4.97 -2.65 -5.21
CA LEU A 24 -5.50 -2.81 -6.56
C LEU A 24 -6.07 -4.23 -6.72
N GLY A 25 -7.20 -4.32 -7.41
CA GLY A 25 -7.73 -5.54 -7.96
C GLY A 25 -7.58 -5.56 -9.48
N VAL A 26 -7.76 -6.74 -10.06
CA VAL A 26 -7.89 -6.90 -11.52
C VAL A 26 -9.35 -7.14 -11.82
N ASP A 27 -9.92 -6.32 -12.70
CA ASP A 27 -11.28 -6.47 -13.22
C ASP A 27 -11.21 -6.60 -14.74
N GLY A 28 -11.46 -7.80 -15.25
CA GLY A 28 -11.15 -8.15 -16.64
C GLY A 28 -9.66 -7.99 -16.94
N ASP A 29 -9.32 -7.01 -17.78
CA ASP A 29 -7.93 -6.66 -18.16
C ASP A 29 -7.42 -5.38 -17.48
N GLU A 30 -8.25 -4.69 -16.70
CA GLU A 30 -7.94 -3.40 -16.10
C GLU A 30 -7.55 -3.55 -14.62
N MET A 31 -6.63 -2.69 -14.18
CA MET A 31 -6.29 -2.57 -12.76
C MET A 31 -7.13 -1.45 -12.15
N VAL A 32 -7.83 -1.78 -11.07
CA VAL A 32 -8.73 -0.84 -10.39
C VAL A 32 -8.33 -0.73 -8.94
N VAL A 33 -8.36 0.49 -8.38
CA VAL A 33 -8.16 0.69 -6.94
C VAL A 33 -9.38 0.12 -6.23
N LYS A 34 -9.17 -0.92 -5.42
CA LYS A 34 -10.23 -1.52 -4.60
C LYS A 34 -10.28 -0.86 -3.23
N HIS A 35 -9.10 -0.61 -2.66
CA HIS A 35 -9.01 0.01 -1.35
C HIS A 35 -7.83 0.98 -1.21
N SER A 36 -7.93 1.94 -0.31
CA SER A 36 -6.86 2.85 0.09
C SER A 36 -7.11 3.42 1.48
N GLY A 37 -6.06 3.89 2.14
CA GLY A 37 -6.21 4.48 3.46
C GLY A 37 -4.98 5.17 4.00
N ALA A 38 -5.17 5.81 5.15
CA ALA A 38 -4.18 6.67 5.79
C ALA A 38 -3.46 5.99 6.95
N GLY A 39 -4.01 4.92 7.53
CA GLY A 39 -3.40 4.20 8.64
C GLY A 39 -2.28 3.24 8.22
N GLY A 40 -1.95 2.33 9.12
CA GLY A 40 -0.84 1.38 8.96
C GLY A 40 -1.24 0.05 8.33
N LEU A 41 -0.32 -0.92 8.43
CA LEU A 41 -0.52 -2.26 7.88
C LEU A 41 -1.76 -2.96 8.45
N ASP A 42 -2.08 -2.75 9.72
CA ASP A 42 -3.24 -3.39 10.36
C ASP A 42 -4.59 -2.92 9.80
N GLU A 43 -4.67 -1.69 9.30
CA GLU A 43 -5.86 -1.22 8.58
C GLU A 43 -5.95 -1.91 7.23
N MET A 44 -4.89 -1.83 6.43
CA MET A 44 -4.80 -2.41 5.09
C MET A 44 -5.07 -3.93 5.08
N LYS A 45 -4.48 -4.68 6.02
CA LYS A 45 -4.61 -6.15 6.11
C LYS A 45 -6.06 -6.60 6.28
N LYS A 46 -6.95 -5.78 6.84
CA LYS A 46 -8.39 -6.12 6.99
C LYS A 46 -9.06 -6.40 5.65
N HIS A 47 -8.52 -5.86 4.55
CA HIS A 47 -9.03 -6.02 3.20
C HIS A 47 -8.42 -7.22 2.46
N LEU A 48 -7.35 -7.83 2.98
CA LEU A 48 -6.71 -8.99 2.37
C LEU A 48 -7.52 -10.26 2.72
N LYS A 49 -8.42 -10.67 1.83
CA LYS A 49 -9.29 -11.84 2.04
C LYS A 49 -8.72 -13.11 1.40
N PRO A 50 -8.89 -14.30 2.01
CA PRO A 50 -8.32 -15.55 1.49
C PRO A 50 -8.74 -15.93 0.07
N ASP A 51 -9.87 -15.43 -0.42
CA ASP A 51 -10.43 -15.72 -1.75
C ASP A 51 -10.01 -14.70 -2.83
N SER A 52 -9.21 -13.70 -2.47
CA SER A 52 -8.91 -12.54 -3.30
C SER A 52 -7.47 -12.55 -3.83
N MET A 53 -7.30 -12.02 -5.05
CA MET A 53 -5.99 -11.65 -5.62
C MET A 53 -5.91 -10.12 -5.63
N LEU A 54 -5.00 -9.55 -4.84
CA LEU A 54 -4.82 -8.11 -4.73
C LEU A 54 -3.34 -7.75 -4.92
N PHE A 55 -3.09 -6.52 -5.32
CA PHE A 55 -1.76 -5.94 -5.38
C PHE A 55 -1.74 -4.69 -4.53
N GLY A 56 -0.81 -4.59 -3.59
CA GLY A 56 -0.78 -3.45 -2.69
C GLY A 56 0.50 -2.65 -2.80
N GLY A 57 0.38 -1.39 -2.44
CA GLY A 57 1.51 -0.48 -2.28
C GLY A 57 1.33 0.33 -1.02
N PHE A 58 2.41 0.52 -0.26
CA PHE A 58 2.38 1.37 0.92
C PHE A 58 3.70 2.10 1.14
N ARG A 59 3.60 3.24 1.82
CA ARG A 59 4.75 4.04 2.24
C ARG A 59 5.13 3.73 3.69
N VAL A 60 6.42 3.55 3.90
CA VAL A 60 7.08 3.47 5.21
C VAL A 60 8.12 4.58 5.27
N ASP A 61 8.22 5.30 6.39
CA ASP A 61 9.32 6.23 6.57
C ASP A 61 10.37 5.69 7.52
N GLY A 62 11.62 5.67 7.06
CA GLY A 62 12.76 5.59 7.95
C GLY A 62 13.03 6.94 8.62
N VAL A 63 13.05 6.95 9.95
CA VAL A 63 13.21 8.17 10.76
C VAL A 63 14.55 8.17 11.49
N ASP A 64 15.27 9.29 11.39
CA ASP A 64 16.50 9.58 12.13
C ASP A 64 16.29 10.87 12.94
N LYS A 65 16.47 10.79 14.26
CA LYS A 65 16.41 11.93 15.18
C LYS A 65 17.80 12.21 15.76
N ARG A 66 18.38 13.36 15.40
CA ARG A 66 19.70 13.79 15.92
C ARG A 66 19.72 15.29 16.15
N GLY A 67 20.12 15.70 17.36
CA GLY A 67 20.35 17.12 17.69
C GLY A 67 19.13 18.02 17.48
N GLY A 68 17.91 17.52 17.70
CA GLY A 68 16.66 18.27 17.49
C GLY A 68 16.15 18.30 16.05
N VAL A 69 16.89 17.72 15.10
CA VAL A 69 16.45 17.59 13.70
C VAL A 69 15.88 16.17 13.48
N THR A 70 14.70 16.10 12.87
CA THR A 70 14.10 14.83 12.42
C THR A 70 14.24 14.73 10.91
N SER A 71 14.98 13.74 10.44
CA SER A 71 15.08 13.38 9.01
C SER A 71 14.19 12.19 8.73
N ARG A 72 13.34 12.28 7.70
CA ARG A 72 12.45 11.21 7.25
C ARG A 72 12.85 10.81 5.84
N ARG A 73 13.00 9.51 5.59
CA ARG A 73 13.28 8.96 4.26
C ARG A 73 12.16 8.01 3.87
N CYS A 74 11.44 8.38 2.81
CA CYS A 74 10.40 7.56 2.22
C CYS A 74 10.99 6.24 1.68
N LYS A 75 10.32 5.14 2.00
CA LYS A 75 10.52 3.80 1.46
C LYS A 75 9.17 3.28 0.99
N LEU A 76 9.11 2.95 -0.29
CA LEU A 76 7.90 2.46 -0.94
C LEU A 76 7.98 0.95 -1.06
N VAL A 77 6.94 0.27 -0.60
CA VAL A 77 6.85 -1.19 -0.66
C VAL A 77 5.69 -1.55 -1.57
N ALA A 78 5.95 -2.38 -2.57
CA ALA A 78 4.93 -2.99 -3.40
C ALA A 78 4.81 -4.47 -3.03
N PHE A 79 3.61 -5.04 -3.11
CA PHE A 79 3.42 -6.46 -2.89
C PHE A 79 2.32 -7.05 -3.77
N SER A 80 2.42 -8.34 -4.03
CA SER A 80 1.30 -9.14 -4.53
C SER A 80 0.76 -10.02 -3.41
N PHE A 81 -0.56 -10.10 -3.31
CA PHE A 81 -1.25 -10.96 -2.38
C PHE A 81 -2.14 -11.94 -3.15
N ALA A 82 -1.87 -13.24 -2.96
CA ALA A 82 -2.66 -14.31 -3.53
C ALA A 82 -3.18 -15.19 -2.40
N GLY A 83 -4.41 -14.90 -1.93
CA GLY A 83 -5.01 -15.66 -0.84
C GLY A 83 -5.08 -17.16 -1.14
N GLU A 84 -5.06 -17.97 -0.09
CA GLU A 84 -5.00 -19.43 -0.23
C GLU A 84 -6.19 -20.03 -1.00
N SER A 85 -7.37 -19.42 -0.85
CA SER A 85 -8.63 -19.84 -1.46
C SER A 85 -8.96 -19.14 -2.79
N VAL A 86 -8.03 -18.35 -3.33
CA VAL A 86 -8.26 -17.67 -4.62
C VAL A 86 -8.47 -18.69 -5.74
N LYS A 87 -9.45 -18.44 -6.60
CA LYS A 87 -9.73 -19.32 -7.74
C LYS A 87 -8.51 -19.39 -8.67
N PRO A 88 -8.15 -20.58 -9.19
CA PRO A 88 -6.97 -20.75 -10.06
C PRO A 88 -6.94 -19.79 -11.26
N MET A 89 -8.11 -19.51 -11.84
CA MET A 89 -8.25 -18.59 -12.97
C MET A 89 -7.93 -17.14 -12.58
N VAL A 90 -8.44 -16.66 -11.44
CA VAL A 90 -8.17 -15.30 -10.92
C VAL A 90 -6.69 -15.15 -10.57
N ARG A 91 -6.07 -16.20 -10.00
CA ARG A 91 -4.63 -16.22 -9.73
C ARG A 91 -3.80 -16.12 -11.00
N ALA A 92 -4.20 -16.83 -12.06
CA ALA A 92 -3.53 -16.79 -13.35
C ALA A 92 -3.63 -15.40 -13.99
N GLN A 93 -4.83 -14.79 -13.99
CA GLN A 93 -5.04 -13.42 -14.46
C GLN A 93 -4.14 -12.44 -13.70
N GLY A 94 -4.14 -12.48 -12.36
CA GLY A 94 -3.26 -11.62 -11.57
C GLY A 94 -1.78 -11.74 -11.96
N ARG A 95 -1.28 -12.95 -12.21
CA ARG A 95 0.11 -13.13 -12.66
C ARG A 95 0.38 -12.52 -14.04
N GLN A 96 -0.59 -12.51 -14.94
CA GLN A 96 -0.48 -11.84 -16.25
C GLN A 96 -0.37 -10.32 -16.11
N HIS A 97 -1.07 -9.72 -15.14
CA HIS A 97 -1.05 -8.27 -14.90
C HIS A 97 0.13 -7.79 -14.05
N MET A 98 0.97 -8.69 -13.51
CA MET A 98 2.08 -8.32 -12.61
C MET A 98 3.03 -7.26 -13.20
N SER A 99 3.32 -7.32 -14.49
CA SER A 99 4.17 -6.34 -15.16
C SER A 99 3.54 -4.94 -15.19
N GLN A 100 2.21 -4.85 -15.27
CA GLN A 100 1.48 -3.59 -15.22
C GLN A 100 1.41 -3.07 -13.79
N VAL A 101 1.18 -3.96 -12.83
CA VAL A 101 1.21 -3.67 -11.39
C VAL A 101 2.55 -3.05 -10.97
N LEU A 102 3.67 -3.64 -11.39
CA LEU A 102 4.99 -3.11 -11.03
C LEU A 102 5.31 -1.77 -11.71
N LYS A 103 4.73 -1.51 -12.88
CA LYS A 103 4.83 -0.19 -13.54
C LYS A 103 4.00 0.85 -12.80
N TYR A 104 2.82 0.46 -12.31
CA TYR A 104 1.98 1.32 -11.49
C TYR A 104 2.71 1.72 -10.21
N PHE A 105 3.24 0.72 -9.48
CA PHE A 105 4.06 0.92 -8.28
C PHE A 105 5.51 1.32 -8.61
N HIS A 106 5.69 2.29 -9.49
CA HIS A 106 7.02 2.78 -9.87
C HIS A 106 7.78 3.36 -8.66
N GLY A 107 9.11 3.26 -8.65
CA GLY A 107 9.92 3.77 -7.54
C GLY A 107 9.80 2.97 -6.24
N HIS A 108 9.15 1.81 -6.24
CA HIS A 108 9.17 0.89 -5.10
C HIS A 108 10.62 0.48 -4.76
N HIS A 109 10.89 0.43 -3.46
CA HIS A 109 12.18 0.05 -2.88
C HIS A 109 12.23 -1.43 -2.53
N LEU A 110 11.07 -2.03 -2.29
CA LEU A 110 10.91 -3.44 -1.94
C LEU A 110 9.69 -3.99 -2.67
N LYS A 111 9.84 -5.20 -3.21
CA LYS A 111 8.74 -5.99 -3.78
C LYS A 111 8.59 -7.26 -2.96
N LEU A 112 7.36 -7.56 -2.53
CA LEU A 112 7.00 -8.79 -1.82
C LEU A 112 5.96 -9.60 -2.60
N ASP A 113 5.96 -10.91 -2.41
CA ASP A 113 4.93 -11.82 -2.90
C ASP A 113 4.45 -12.61 -1.67
N ILE A 114 3.22 -12.38 -1.23
CA ILE A 114 2.65 -12.94 0.00
C ILE A 114 1.37 -13.73 -0.29
N THR A 115 1.08 -14.72 0.55
CA THR A 115 -0.13 -15.54 0.46
C THR A 115 -0.97 -15.49 1.74
N ASP A 116 -0.34 -15.11 2.86
CA ASP A 116 -0.99 -14.87 4.14
C ASP A 116 -0.84 -13.38 4.51
N PRO A 117 -1.91 -12.67 4.91
CA PRO A 117 -1.80 -11.31 5.45
C PRO A 117 -0.85 -11.20 6.64
N ASP A 118 -0.68 -12.27 7.43
CA ASP A 118 0.20 -12.31 8.59
C ASP A 118 1.69 -12.37 8.20
N ASP A 119 2.02 -12.66 6.93
CA ASP A 119 3.39 -12.48 6.41
C ASP A 119 3.79 -11.00 6.35
N LEU A 120 2.82 -10.08 6.39
CA LEU A 120 3.01 -8.64 6.30
C LEU A 120 2.96 -7.96 7.67
N THR A 121 3.95 -8.27 8.51
CA THR A 121 4.17 -7.58 9.79
C THR A 121 5.13 -6.40 9.66
N GLU A 122 5.03 -5.43 10.56
CA GLU A 122 5.97 -4.30 10.60
C GLU A 122 7.42 -4.80 10.76
N ASP A 123 7.67 -5.78 11.63
CA ASP A 123 8.99 -6.38 11.84
C ASP A 123 9.54 -7.05 10.57
N ALA A 124 8.72 -7.84 9.86
CA ALA A 124 9.14 -8.50 8.62
C ALA A 124 9.48 -7.48 7.52
N VAL A 125 8.66 -6.43 7.40
CA VAL A 125 8.89 -5.34 6.45
C VAL A 125 10.15 -4.56 6.83
N VAL A 126 10.33 -4.20 8.10
CA VAL A 126 11.54 -3.53 8.59
C VAL A 126 12.77 -4.39 8.36
N GLY A 127 12.73 -5.69 8.65
CA GLY A 127 13.82 -6.62 8.38
C GLY A 127 14.20 -6.65 6.90
N SER A 128 13.21 -6.65 6.02
CA SER A 128 13.40 -6.61 4.56
C SER A 128 13.97 -5.26 4.09
N LEU A 129 13.44 -4.14 4.59
CA LEU A 129 13.92 -2.79 4.28
C LEU A 129 15.35 -2.56 4.78
N ARG A 130 15.69 -3.10 5.96
CA ARG A 130 17.05 -3.06 6.49
C ARG A 130 17.99 -3.93 5.66
N SER A 131 17.54 -5.10 5.22
CA SER A 131 18.36 -5.99 4.38
C SER A 131 18.60 -5.41 2.98
N ALA A 132 17.61 -4.70 2.42
CA ALA A 132 17.72 -3.97 1.16
C ALA A 132 18.45 -2.62 1.30
N GLY A 133 18.61 -2.12 2.53
CA GLY A 133 19.22 -0.83 2.84
C GLY A 133 20.74 -0.90 2.98
N GLY A 134 21.42 0.19 2.59
CA GLY A 134 22.87 0.32 2.78
C GLY A 134 23.30 0.56 4.24
N ALA A 135 24.57 0.89 4.44
CA ALA A 135 25.19 1.00 5.76
C ALA A 135 24.54 2.02 6.71
N HIS A 136 23.86 3.05 6.19
CA HIS A 136 23.16 4.03 7.01
C HIS A 136 21.68 3.63 7.19
N GLN A 137 21.41 2.96 8.30
CA GLN A 137 20.08 2.47 8.63
C GLN A 137 19.31 3.50 9.47
N PRO A 138 18.02 3.74 9.17
CA PRO A 138 17.17 4.55 10.03
C PRO A 138 17.12 4.01 11.46
N GLN A 139 16.97 4.90 12.44
CA GLN A 139 16.80 4.52 13.84
C GLN A 139 15.53 3.70 14.05
N PHE A 140 14.41 4.16 13.49
CA PHE A 140 13.13 3.46 13.52
C PHE A 140 12.34 3.73 12.24
N PHE A 141 11.24 2.99 12.07
CA PHE A 141 10.34 3.13 10.93
C PHE A 141 8.94 3.51 11.42
N GLU A 142 8.25 4.35 10.66
CA GLU A 142 6.85 4.72 10.91
C GLU A 142 5.97 4.25 9.74
N PHE A 143 4.84 3.66 10.08
CA PHE A 143 3.81 3.19 9.16
C PHE A 143 2.57 4.08 9.26
N GLY A 144 1.86 4.24 8.15
CA GLY A 144 0.74 5.18 8.06
C GLY A 144 1.17 6.64 7.99
N SER A 145 0.19 7.55 7.90
CA SER A 145 0.42 8.99 7.78
C SER A 145 0.41 9.74 9.11
N ALA A 146 -0.13 9.15 10.19
CA ALA A 146 -0.28 9.81 11.49
C ALA A 146 1.05 10.32 12.07
N GLY A 147 2.13 9.54 11.98
CA GLY A 147 3.45 9.93 12.47
C GLY A 147 4.10 11.06 11.65
N ARG A 148 3.73 11.19 10.37
CA ARG A 148 4.24 12.21 9.45
C ARG A 148 3.50 13.53 9.50
N LEU A 149 2.17 13.47 9.39
CA LEU A 149 1.31 14.62 9.14
C LEU A 149 0.58 15.13 10.40
N GLY A 150 0.69 14.40 11.51
CA GLY A 150 -0.10 14.63 12.71
C GLY A 150 -1.39 13.80 12.71
N GLY A 151 -1.85 13.42 13.91
CA GLY A 151 -2.97 12.49 14.09
C GLY A 151 -4.30 12.99 13.49
N ASP A 152 -4.59 14.28 13.61
CA ASP A 152 -5.84 14.87 13.13
C ASP A 152 -5.95 14.83 11.59
N VAL A 153 -4.84 15.07 10.88
CA VAL A 153 -4.80 15.02 9.40
C VAL A 153 -4.99 13.59 8.90
N ALA A 154 -4.36 12.61 9.57
CA ALA A 154 -4.50 11.21 9.21
C ALA A 154 -5.92 10.68 9.43
N ALA A 155 -6.59 11.11 10.50
CA ALA A 155 -7.98 10.76 10.77
C ALA A 155 -8.92 11.28 9.67
N ALA A 156 -8.81 12.57 9.32
CA ALA A 156 -9.62 13.17 8.27
C ALA A 156 -9.41 12.51 6.89
N ALA A 157 -8.17 12.09 6.60
CA ALA A 157 -7.85 11.39 5.36
C ALA A 157 -8.37 9.95 5.33
N SER A 158 -8.33 9.23 6.45
CA SER A 158 -8.97 7.91 6.57
C SER A 158 -10.47 8.01 6.30
N GLU A 159 -11.14 9.05 6.82
CA GLU A 159 -12.56 9.31 6.52
C GLU A 159 -12.82 9.67 5.05
N ALA A 160 -11.89 10.38 4.39
CA ALA A 160 -12.00 10.71 2.97
C ALA A 160 -11.77 9.49 2.07
N ALA A 161 -10.76 8.68 2.37
CA ALA A 161 -10.48 7.43 1.66
C ALA A 161 -11.65 6.44 1.80
N ALA A 162 -12.21 6.29 3.00
CA ALA A 162 -13.39 5.45 3.23
C ALA A 162 -14.63 5.90 2.43
N LYS A 163 -14.80 7.21 2.21
CA LYS A 163 -15.87 7.75 1.36
C LYS A 163 -15.63 7.51 -0.13
N ALA A 164 -14.38 7.56 -0.59
CA ALA A 164 -14.01 7.27 -1.98
C ALA A 164 -14.25 5.79 -2.33
N GLU A 165 -14.00 4.88 -1.39
CA GLU A 165 -14.31 3.45 -1.57
C GLU A 165 -15.82 3.16 -1.66
N ALA A 166 -16.65 3.92 -0.95
CA ALA A 166 -18.10 3.71 -0.94
C ALA A 166 -18.80 4.18 -2.24
N ASP A 167 -18.20 5.11 -2.98
CA ASP A 167 -18.75 5.68 -4.22
C ASP A 167 -18.48 4.80 -5.47
N GLY A 168 -17.53 3.87 -5.40
CA GLY A 168 -17.21 2.92 -6.47
C GLY A 168 -18.10 1.67 -6.53
N GLY A 169 -19.07 1.54 -5.63
CA GLY A 169 -19.93 0.36 -5.49
C GLY A 169 -21.19 0.40 -6.37
N ALA A 170 -21.06 0.40 -7.69
CA ALA A 170 -22.19 0.13 -8.58
C ALA A 170 -21.72 -0.48 -9.92
N GLY A 171 -21.65 -1.81 -9.97
CA GLY A 171 -21.37 -2.57 -11.19
C GLY A 171 -21.62 -4.05 -10.97
N GLY A 172 -22.84 -4.39 -10.53
CA GLY A 172 -23.30 -5.78 -10.48
C GLY A 172 -23.89 -6.17 -11.84
N ASP A 173 -23.49 -7.34 -12.33
CA ASP A 173 -24.24 -8.15 -13.31
C ASP A 173 -24.69 -9.44 -12.60
#